data_AF-A0A3P7VDU0-F1
#
_entry.id   AF-A0A3P7VDU0-F1
#
_cell.length_a   1.000
_cell.length_b   1.000
_cell.length_c   1.000
_cell.angle_alpha   90.00
_cell.angle_beta   90.00
_cell.angle_gamma   90.00
#
_symmetry.space_group_name_H-M   'P 1'
#
loop_
_entity.id
_entity.type
_entity.pdbx_description
1 polymer ?
#
loop_
_entity_poly.entity_id
_entity_poly.type
_entity_poly.pdbx_seq_one_letter_code
_entity_poly.pdbx_strand_id
1 'polypeptide(L)'
;MARVNLNFWVYYEDGHMYEVLEFLGKGTFGQVVKVWKKGTSEIVAIKILKKRPSYARQGQIEVSTLSRLSNENAEEFSFVRAFEFLKHKRHASLVFEMLEHNLYDFLKQNNFTSLPLNSIRPILQQVLTALLRLKSLGLIHVDLKLENILLVDPTNQPFRVKVTDFGSARHRSKAVTNTYLQSRCYRAQDGKIWCIGSSTKNSSQEFNLLTD
;
A
#
# COMPACT_ATOMS: atom_id res chain seq x y z
N MET A 1 8.18 -17.42 19.75
CA MET A 1 8.00 -16.79 18.43
C MET A 1 8.97 -17.44 17.47
N ALA A 2 8.50 -18.13 16.42
CA ALA A 2 9.40 -18.69 15.42
C ALA A 2 10.14 -17.55 14.70
N ARG A 3 11.45 -17.44 14.92
CA ARG A 3 12.34 -16.69 14.02
C ARG A 3 12.31 -17.45 12.69
N VAL A 4 11.73 -16.84 11.66
CA VAL A 4 11.79 -17.39 10.31
C VAL A 4 13.22 -17.20 9.85
N ASN A 5 13.96 -18.29 9.72
CA ASN A 5 15.31 -18.25 9.15
C ASN A 5 15.14 -17.84 7.67
N LEU A 6 15.61 -16.64 7.33
CA LEU A 6 15.41 -16.00 6.01
C LEU A 6 16.34 -16.56 4.94
N ASN A 7 17.39 -17.28 5.35
CA ASN A 7 18.29 -17.93 4.43
C ASN A 7 17.57 -19.15 3.82
N PHE A 8 17.27 -19.06 2.52
CA PHE A 8 16.83 -20.16 1.64
C PHE A 8 15.34 -20.54 1.62
N TRP A 9 14.43 -19.57 1.59
CA TRP A 9 13.11 -19.85 1.04
C TRP A 9 13.17 -19.75 -0.49
N VAL A 10 13.13 -20.90 -1.14
CA VAL A 10 12.92 -21.00 -2.58
C VAL A 10 11.45 -21.36 -2.82
N TYR A 11 10.71 -20.46 -3.46
CA TYR A 11 9.34 -20.75 -3.90
C TYR A 11 9.42 -21.37 -5.29
N TYR A 12 8.64 -22.43 -5.49
CA TYR A 12 8.38 -23.03 -6.80
C TYR A 12 6.89 -22.88 -7.06
N GLU A 13 6.54 -22.14 -8.10
CA GLU A 13 5.17 -22.04 -8.63
C GLU A 13 5.30 -21.97 -10.15
N ASP A 14 4.50 -22.74 -10.88
CA ASP A 14 4.41 -22.72 -12.34
C ASP A 14 5.76 -22.80 -13.08
N GLY A 15 6.72 -23.57 -12.54
CA GLY A 15 8.05 -23.74 -13.13
C GLY A 15 9.03 -22.59 -12.89
N HIS A 16 8.63 -21.55 -12.16
CA HIS A 16 9.48 -20.43 -11.78
C HIS A 16 10.04 -20.61 -10.36
N MET A 17 11.33 -20.29 -10.22
CA MET A 17 12.06 -20.37 -8.96
C MET A 17 12.26 -18.96 -8.39
N TYR A 18 11.85 -18.74 -7.14
CA TYR A 18 11.92 -17.44 -6.48
C TYR A 18 12.87 -17.52 -5.29
N GLU A 19 13.99 -16.79 -5.35
CA GLU A 19 14.99 -16.74 -4.27
C GLU A 19 14.76 -15.51 -3.39
N VAL A 20 14.53 -15.72 -2.09
CA VAL A 20 14.46 -14.62 -1.12
C VAL A 20 15.84 -14.00 -0.92
N LEU A 21 15.94 -12.69 -1.15
CA LEU A 21 17.15 -11.89 -0.98
C LEU A 21 17.18 -11.17 0.37
N GLU A 22 16.06 -10.56 0.74
CA GLU A 22 16.01 -9.64 1.88
C GLU A 22 14.62 -9.63 2.54
N PHE A 23 14.57 -9.37 3.83
CA PHE A 23 13.33 -9.09 4.54
C PHE A 23 13.04 -7.59 4.55
N LEU A 24 11.90 -7.19 4.00
CA LEU A 24 11.52 -5.78 3.86
C LEU A 24 10.64 -5.29 5.00
N GLY A 25 9.82 -6.16 5.59
CA GLY A 25 8.98 -5.74 6.70
C GLY A 25 7.98 -6.79 7.18
N LYS A 26 7.37 -6.51 8.34
CA LYS A 26 6.32 -7.33 8.94
C LYS A 26 5.18 -6.44 9.39
N GLY A 27 4.00 -6.73 8.88
CA GLY A 27 2.78 -6.02 9.21
C GLY A 27 1.77 -6.89 9.95
N THR A 28 0.58 -6.31 10.13
CA THR A 28 -0.59 -7.00 10.69
C THR A 28 -0.94 -8.24 9.87
N PHE A 29 -0.90 -8.13 8.54
CA PHE A 29 -1.39 -9.14 7.60
C PHE A 29 -0.37 -10.20 7.20
N GLY A 30 0.93 -9.92 7.37
CA GLY A 30 1.95 -10.74 6.74
C GLY A 30 3.37 -10.27 6.98
N GLN A 31 4.25 -10.83 6.17
CA GLN A 31 5.65 -10.47 6.05
C GLN A 31 5.93 -10.18 4.58
N VAL A 32 6.79 -9.20 4.31
CA VAL A 32 7.18 -8.81 2.96
C VAL A 32 8.67 -9.10 2.79
N VAL A 33 9.01 -9.73 1.69
CA VAL A 33 10.39 -10.09 1.34
C VAL A 33 10.72 -9.62 -0.08
N LYS A 34 11.97 -9.21 -0.29
CA LYS A 34 12.57 -8.94 -1.60
C LYS A 34 12.99 -10.27 -2.19
N VAL A 35 12.64 -10.48 -3.45
CA VAL A 35 12.79 -11.78 -4.10
C VAL A 35 13.31 -11.60 -5.51
N TRP A 36 14.23 -12.47 -5.91
CA TRP A 36 14.66 -12.60 -7.29
C TRP A 36 13.93 -13.75 -7.97
N LYS A 37 13.25 -13.47 -9.08
CA LYS A 37 12.68 -14.49 -9.96
C LYS A 37 13.80 -15.05 -10.84
N LYS A 38 14.32 -16.22 -10.45
CA LYS A 38 15.46 -16.88 -11.09
C LYS A 38 15.21 -17.15 -12.56
N GLY A 39 16.26 -17.01 -13.35
CA GLY A 39 16.19 -17.10 -14.81
C GLY A 39 15.68 -15.82 -15.48
N THR A 40 15.35 -14.78 -14.71
CA THR A 40 14.98 -13.45 -15.22
C THR A 40 15.83 -12.37 -14.54
N SER A 41 15.73 -11.12 -14.98
CA SER A 41 16.29 -9.96 -14.27
C SER A 41 15.30 -9.33 -13.29
N GLU A 42 14.15 -9.96 -13.03
CA GLU A 42 13.06 -9.38 -12.26
C GLU A 42 13.29 -9.51 -10.74
N ILE A 43 13.35 -8.37 -10.07
CA ILE A 43 13.29 -8.26 -8.60
C ILE A 43 11.88 -7.83 -8.22
N VAL A 44 11.27 -8.56 -7.29
CA VAL A 44 9.88 -8.36 -6.86
C VAL A 44 9.76 -8.33 -5.34
N ALA A 45 8.68 -7.73 -4.85
CA ALA A 45 8.30 -7.80 -3.45
C ALA A 45 7.20 -8.86 -3.28
N ILE A 46 7.40 -9.84 -2.38
CA ILE A 46 6.39 -10.86 -2.07
C ILE A 46 5.85 -10.66 -0.66
N LYS A 47 4.55 -10.39 -0.55
CA LYS A 47 3.80 -10.32 0.72
C LYS A 47 3.22 -11.68 1.04
N ILE A 48 3.80 -12.36 2.02
CA ILE A 48 3.37 -13.66 2.53
C ILE A 48 2.30 -13.45 3.61
N LEU A 49 1.08 -13.89 3.34
CA LEU A 49 -0.06 -13.70 4.22
C LEU A 49 -0.04 -14.66 5.42
N LYS A 50 -0.41 -14.16 6.61
CA LYS A 50 -0.52 -14.97 7.82
C LYS A 50 -1.66 -15.99 7.70
N LYS A 51 -1.36 -17.24 8.03
CA LYS A 51 -2.32 -18.33 8.06
C LYS A 51 -3.16 -18.30 9.36
N ARG A 52 -4.07 -17.33 9.50
CA ARG A 52 -5.09 -17.34 10.56
C ARG A 52 -6.49 -17.21 9.97
N PRO A 53 -7.50 -17.92 10.49
CA PRO A 53 -8.88 -17.82 10.02
C PRO A 53 -9.40 -16.37 10.01
N SER A 54 -9.03 -15.57 11.02
CA SER A 54 -9.38 -14.15 11.11
C SER A 54 -8.83 -13.30 9.96
N TYR A 55 -7.72 -13.72 9.33
CA TYR A 55 -7.11 -13.02 8.20
C TYR A 55 -7.51 -13.62 6.84
N ALA A 56 -8.13 -14.80 6.79
CA ALA A 56 -8.55 -15.41 5.52
C ALA A 56 -9.58 -14.53 4.79
N ARG A 57 -10.57 -14.01 5.52
CA ARG A 57 -11.56 -13.06 4.98
C ARG A 57 -10.91 -11.74 4.54
N GLN A 58 -9.93 -11.24 5.29
CA GLN A 58 -9.23 -10.01 4.95
C GLN A 58 -8.33 -10.18 3.72
N GLY A 59 -7.64 -11.32 3.60
CA GLY A 59 -6.86 -11.67 2.43
C GLY A 59 -7.71 -11.78 1.17
N GLN A 60 -8.94 -12.32 1.25
CA GLN A 60 -9.89 -12.31 0.13
C GLN A 60 -10.30 -10.88 -0.27
N ILE A 61 -10.47 -9.98 0.71
CA ILE A 61 -10.77 -8.57 0.43
C ILE A 61 -9.58 -7.88 -0.24
N GLU A 62 -8.36 -8.15 0.23
CA GLU A 62 -7.14 -7.63 -0.38
C GLU A 62 -7.00 -8.10 -1.83
N VAL A 63 -7.12 -9.41 -2.08
CA VAL A 63 -7.11 -9.98 -3.44
C VAL A 63 -8.19 -9.36 -4.32
N SER A 64 -9.42 -9.24 -3.82
CA SER A 64 -10.52 -8.62 -4.57
C SER A 64 -10.29 -7.14 -4.86
N THR A 65 -9.65 -6.41 -3.94
CA THR A 65 -9.32 -4.99 -4.12
C THR A 65 -8.20 -4.85 -5.14
N LEU A 66 -7.13 -5.62 -5.00
CA LEU A 66 -6.01 -5.62 -5.94
C LEU A 66 -6.45 -6.01 -7.34
N SER A 67 -7.35 -6.99 -7.49
CA SER A 67 -7.93 -7.36 -8.79
C SER A 67 -8.78 -6.25 -9.42
N ARG A 68 -9.37 -5.34 -8.64
CA ARG A 68 -10.02 -4.15 -9.19
C ARG A 68 -8.98 -3.13 -9.63
N LEU A 69 -7.96 -2.91 -8.81
CA LEU A 69 -6.88 -1.96 -9.09
C LEU A 69 -5.98 -2.41 -10.25
N SER A 70 -5.91 -3.71 -10.55
CA SER A 70 -5.14 -4.22 -11.70
C SER A 70 -5.75 -3.84 -13.05
N ASN A 71 -7.03 -3.44 -13.09
CA ASN A 71 -7.67 -2.90 -14.30
C ASN A 71 -7.38 -1.40 -14.48
N GLU A 72 -6.68 -0.78 -13.54
CA GLU A 72 -6.34 0.64 -13.57
C GLU A 72 -4.90 0.84 -14.05
N ASN A 73 -4.63 2.02 -14.62
CA ASN A 73 -3.27 2.41 -14.95
C ASN A 73 -2.50 2.74 -13.66
N ALA A 74 -1.73 1.76 -13.18
CA ALA A 74 -0.97 1.86 -11.93
C ALA A 74 0.03 3.04 -11.93
N GLU A 75 0.55 3.43 -13.09
CA GLU A 75 1.45 4.59 -13.20
C GLU A 75 0.69 5.90 -13.10
N GLU A 76 -0.42 6.03 -13.82
CA GLU A 76 -1.22 7.25 -13.81
C GLU A 76 -1.79 7.56 -12.42
N PHE A 77 -2.24 6.52 -11.71
CA PHE A 77 -2.90 6.67 -10.43
C PHE A 77 -2.00 6.40 -9.22
N SER A 78 -0.69 6.24 -9.42
CA SER A 78 0.27 6.01 -8.35
C SER A 78 -0.13 4.86 -7.41
N PHE A 79 -0.57 3.74 -7.97
CA PHE A 79 -0.86 2.52 -7.22
C PHE A 79 0.29 1.52 -7.37
N VAL A 80 0.58 0.76 -6.31
CA VAL A 80 1.45 -0.41 -6.45
C VAL A 80 0.82 -1.44 -7.39
N ARG A 81 1.61 -1.91 -8.34
CA ARG A 81 1.26 -2.95 -9.29
C ARG A 81 1.40 -4.31 -8.61
N ALA A 82 0.30 -5.05 -8.57
CA ALA A 82 0.30 -6.46 -8.23
C ALA A 82 0.46 -7.26 -9.53
N PHE A 83 1.41 -8.19 -9.55
CA PHE A 83 1.66 -9.06 -10.70
C PHE A 83 0.80 -10.31 -10.64
N GLU A 84 0.89 -11.05 -9.53
CA GLU A 84 0.30 -12.37 -9.42
C GLU A 84 0.04 -12.78 -7.97
N PHE A 85 -0.74 -13.85 -7.81
CA PHE A 85 -1.01 -14.52 -6.55
C PHE A 85 -0.39 -15.92 -6.57
N LEU A 86 0.42 -16.23 -5.57
CA LEU A 86 1.13 -17.51 -5.45
C LEU A 86 0.67 -18.27 -4.21
N LYS A 87 0.78 -19.61 -4.23
CA LYS A 87 0.41 -20.44 -3.08
C LYS A 87 1.47 -21.49 -2.77
N HIS A 88 2.39 -21.14 -1.88
CA HIS A 88 3.46 -22.02 -1.46
C HIS A 88 3.28 -22.56 -0.04
N LYS A 89 3.45 -23.88 0.14
CA LYS A 89 3.40 -24.56 1.46
C LYS A 89 2.20 -24.12 2.33
N ARG A 90 1.03 -23.95 1.70
CA ARG A 90 -0.22 -23.51 2.35
C ARG A 90 -0.22 -22.06 2.86
N HIS A 91 0.71 -21.23 2.40
CA HIS A 91 0.70 -19.78 2.55
C HIS A 91 0.26 -19.14 1.23
N ALA A 92 -0.67 -18.20 1.32
CA ALA A 92 -1.04 -17.33 0.22
C ALA A 92 -0.05 -16.17 0.16
N SER A 93 0.42 -15.85 -1.04
CA SER A 93 1.41 -14.81 -1.29
C SER A 93 0.94 -13.90 -2.42
N LEU A 94 1.22 -12.61 -2.29
CA LEU A 94 0.95 -11.60 -3.31
C LEU A 94 2.28 -11.07 -3.82
N VAL A 95 2.46 -11.04 -5.14
CA VAL A 95 3.67 -10.55 -5.80
C VAL A 95 3.40 -9.14 -6.32
N PHE A 96 4.30 -8.22 -6.00
CA PHE A 96 4.22 -6.82 -6.38
C PHE A 96 5.49 -6.38 -7.10
N GLU A 97 5.40 -5.27 -7.83
CA GLU A 97 6.58 -4.52 -8.23
C GLU A 97 7.45 -4.19 -7.02
N MET A 98 8.77 -4.24 -7.21
CA MET A 98 9.70 -3.79 -6.18
C MET A 98 9.70 -2.26 -6.16
N LEU A 99 9.52 -1.69 -4.96
CA LEU A 99 9.61 -0.27 -4.68
C LEU A 99 10.73 -0.04 -3.65
N GLU A 100 11.11 1.22 -3.48
CA GLU A 100 12.14 1.63 -2.54
C GLU A 100 11.53 1.98 -1.17
N HIS A 101 12.27 2.71 -0.34
CA HIS A 101 11.85 3.07 1.01
C HIS A 101 10.50 3.81 1.04
N ASN A 102 9.75 3.57 2.12
CA ASN A 102 8.56 4.36 2.43
C ASN A 102 8.94 5.77 2.91
N LEU A 103 7.99 6.70 2.83
CA LEU A 103 8.25 8.10 3.20
C LEU A 103 8.63 8.29 4.68
N TYR A 104 8.19 7.40 5.57
CA TYR A 104 8.59 7.47 6.98
C TYR A 104 10.08 7.17 7.14
N ASP A 105 10.56 6.08 6.53
CA ASP A 105 11.97 5.71 6.56
C ASP A 105 12.84 6.73 5.81
N PHE A 106 12.34 7.29 4.72
CA PHE A 106 13.00 8.40 4.01
C PHE A 106 13.18 9.63 4.91
N LEU A 107 12.14 10.05 5.65
CA LEU A 107 12.26 11.16 6.60
C LEU A 107 13.20 10.82 7.75
N LYS A 108 13.15 9.59 8.25
CA LYS A 108 14.02 9.10 9.32
C LYS A 108 15.50 9.14 8.91
N GLN A 109 15.83 8.73 7.68
CA GLN A 109 17.18 8.81 7.12
C GLN A 109 17.67 10.27 7.00
N ASN A 110 16.74 11.21 6.80
CA ASN A 110 17.00 12.65 6.77
C ASN A 110 16.86 13.33 8.15
N ASN A 111 16.95 12.58 9.25
CA ASN A 111 16.81 13.06 10.64
C ASN A 111 15.52 13.85 10.90
N PHE A 112 14.43 13.49 10.22
CA PHE A 112 13.14 14.20 10.25
C PHE A 112 13.25 15.69 9.92
N THR A 113 14.25 16.08 9.12
CA THR A 113 14.37 17.44 8.61
C THR A 113 13.17 17.75 7.71
N SER A 114 12.60 18.94 7.89
CA SER A 114 11.46 19.38 7.09
C SER A 114 11.84 19.46 5.62
N LEU A 115 11.02 18.86 4.76
CA LEU A 115 11.20 18.94 3.31
C LEU A 115 10.70 20.30 2.79
N PRO A 116 11.36 20.87 1.77
CA PRO A 116 10.85 22.10 1.15
C PRO A 116 9.52 21.82 0.44
N LEU A 117 8.67 22.84 0.31
CA LEU A 117 7.35 22.72 -0.32
C LEU A 117 7.43 22.18 -1.76
N ASN A 118 8.49 22.52 -2.48
CA ASN A 118 8.72 22.03 -3.84
C ASN A 118 8.92 20.51 -3.92
N SER A 119 9.35 19.87 -2.82
CA SER A 119 9.43 18.40 -2.71
C SER A 119 8.11 17.78 -2.25
N ILE A 120 7.38 18.48 -1.36
CA ILE A 120 6.12 17.97 -0.80
C ILE A 120 4.99 18.01 -1.83
N ARG A 121 4.89 19.09 -2.61
CA ARG A 121 3.83 19.32 -3.60
C ARG A 121 3.66 18.16 -4.61
N PRO A 122 4.70 17.66 -5.30
CA PRO A 122 4.55 16.55 -6.24
C PRO A 122 4.15 15.22 -5.57
N ILE A 123 4.59 14.98 -4.33
CA ILE A 123 4.17 13.80 -3.56
C ILE A 123 2.68 13.89 -3.26
N LEU A 124 2.21 15.02 -2.73
CA LEU A 124 0.80 15.23 -2.42
C LEU A 124 -0.09 15.11 -3.64
N GLN A 125 0.32 15.66 -4.79
CA GLN A 125 -0.43 15.55 -6.04
C GLN A 125 -0.66 14.09 -6.42
N GLN A 126 0.39 13.26 -6.41
CA GLN A 126 0.29 11.83 -6.71
C GLN A 126 -0.61 11.07 -5.73
N VAL A 127 -0.45 11.34 -4.43
CA VAL A 127 -1.29 10.71 -3.39
C VAL A 127 -2.75 11.13 -3.55
N LEU A 128 -3.03 12.40 -3.85
CA LEU A 128 -4.39 12.88 -4.09
C LEU A 128 -4.99 12.26 -5.35
N THR A 129 -4.22 12.14 -6.44
CA THR A 129 -4.64 11.43 -7.66
C THR A 129 -5.04 9.99 -7.34
N ALA A 130 -4.22 9.26 -6.58
CA ALA A 130 -4.52 7.90 -6.12
C ALA A 130 -5.84 7.84 -5.31
N LEU A 131 -6.02 8.76 -4.35
CA LEU A 131 -7.21 8.80 -3.50
C LEU A 131 -8.48 9.19 -4.26
N LEU A 132 -8.40 10.12 -5.21
CA LEU A 132 -9.50 10.49 -6.09
C LEU A 132 -9.91 9.30 -6.98
N ARG A 133 -8.93 8.52 -7.48
CA ARG A 133 -9.25 7.32 -8.24
C ARG A 133 -9.92 6.25 -7.37
N LEU A 134 -9.42 5.99 -6.17
CA LEU A 134 -10.08 5.08 -5.22
C LEU A 134 -11.52 5.48 -4.95
N LYS A 135 -11.77 6.78 -4.75
CA LYS A 135 -13.12 7.32 -4.58
C LYS A 135 -14.02 6.99 -5.77
N SER A 136 -13.54 7.18 -7.01
CA SER A 136 -14.30 6.85 -8.22
C SER A 136 -14.66 5.36 -8.32
N LEU A 137 -13.82 4.48 -7.76
CA LEU A 137 -14.03 3.03 -7.68
C LEU A 137 -14.90 2.60 -6.48
N GLY A 138 -15.36 3.55 -5.67
CA GLY A 138 -16.11 3.27 -4.44
C GLY A 138 -15.26 2.61 -3.35
N LEU A 139 -13.94 2.77 -3.40
CA LEU A 139 -12.98 2.19 -2.47
C LEU A 139 -12.44 3.23 -1.49
N ILE A 140 -12.12 2.78 -0.29
CA ILE A 140 -11.51 3.57 0.77
C ILE A 140 -10.28 2.81 1.27
N HIS A 141 -9.10 3.45 1.28
CA HIS A 141 -7.85 2.83 1.71
C HIS A 141 -7.83 2.46 3.20
N VAL A 142 -8.41 3.31 4.05
CA VAL A 142 -8.51 3.24 5.52
C VAL A 142 -7.21 3.15 6.34
N ASP A 143 -6.06 2.87 5.75
CA ASP A 143 -4.75 2.92 6.45
C ASP A 143 -3.70 3.73 5.69
N LEU A 144 -4.08 4.90 5.16
CA LEU A 144 -3.11 5.78 4.51
C LEU A 144 -2.21 6.44 5.55
N LYS A 145 -0.89 6.28 5.39
CA LYS A 145 0.17 6.78 6.26
C LYS A 145 1.49 6.80 5.50
N LEU A 146 2.51 7.44 6.06
CA LEU A 146 3.82 7.56 5.43
C LEU A 146 4.47 6.19 5.15
N GLU A 147 4.21 5.21 6.01
CA GLU A 147 4.70 3.83 5.86
C GLU A 147 4.08 3.09 4.66
N ASN A 148 2.93 3.57 4.15
CA ASN A 148 2.18 2.98 3.02
C ASN A 148 2.27 3.84 1.74
N ILE A 149 3.23 4.77 1.70
CA ILE A 149 3.58 5.55 0.50
C ILE A 149 5.06 5.30 0.24
N LEU A 150 5.36 4.58 -0.84
CA LEU A 150 6.72 4.15 -1.17
C LEU A 150 7.26 4.93 -2.36
N LEU A 151 8.57 5.21 -2.33
CA LEU A 151 9.31 5.79 -3.43
C LEU A 151 9.49 4.75 -4.53
N VAL A 152 9.42 5.18 -5.79
CA VAL A 152 9.62 4.29 -6.94
C VAL A 152 11.12 4.12 -7.24
N ASP A 153 11.79 5.24 -7.50
CA ASP A 153 13.23 5.28 -7.76
C ASP A 153 13.74 6.66 -7.32
N PRO A 154 14.21 6.81 -6.07
CA PRO A 154 14.62 8.11 -5.55
C PRO A 154 15.90 8.65 -6.23
N THR A 155 16.64 7.80 -6.95
CA THR A 155 17.87 8.21 -7.65
C THR A 155 17.52 8.97 -8.94
N ASN A 156 16.62 8.41 -9.75
CA ASN A 156 16.26 8.98 -11.05
C ASN A 156 14.95 9.79 -11.00
N GLN A 157 14.09 9.53 -10.01
CA GLN A 157 12.77 10.13 -9.85
C GLN A 157 12.50 10.47 -8.36
N PRO A 158 13.15 11.51 -7.80
CA PRO A 158 13.28 11.75 -6.35
C PRO A 158 11.96 11.78 -5.56
N PHE A 159 10.86 12.17 -6.20
CA PHE A 159 9.55 12.34 -5.57
C PHE A 159 8.45 11.51 -6.23
N ARG A 160 8.81 10.54 -7.08
CA ARG A 160 7.85 9.58 -7.65
C ARG A 160 7.45 8.60 -6.56
N VAL A 161 6.15 8.53 -6.29
CA VAL A 161 5.59 7.70 -5.21
C VAL A 161 4.43 6.84 -5.68
N LYS A 162 4.23 5.73 -4.95
CA LYS A 162 3.06 4.86 -5.09
C LYS A 162 2.45 4.55 -3.73
N VAL A 163 1.13 4.50 -3.70
CA VAL A 163 0.33 4.07 -2.55
C VAL A 163 0.30 2.54 -2.52
N THR A 164 0.54 1.98 -1.34
CA THR A 164 0.65 0.55 -1.10
C THR A 164 -0.22 0.09 0.07
N ASP A 165 -0.26 -1.22 0.30
CA ASP A 165 -1.00 -1.87 1.40
C ASP A 165 -2.52 -1.63 1.42
N PHE A 166 -3.17 -2.03 0.32
CA PHE A 166 -4.63 -2.11 0.20
C PHE A 166 -5.26 -3.23 1.05
N GLY A 167 -4.49 -3.90 1.91
CA GLY A 167 -4.95 -5.01 2.73
C GLY A 167 -6.06 -4.65 3.71
N SER A 168 -6.18 -3.38 4.09
CA SER A 168 -7.27 -2.89 4.95
C SER A 168 -8.44 -2.29 4.17
N ALA A 169 -8.30 -2.08 2.86
CA ALA A 169 -9.24 -1.31 2.05
C ALA A 169 -10.67 -1.86 2.11
N ARG A 170 -11.64 -0.95 2.00
CA ARG A 170 -13.07 -1.25 2.11
C ARG A 170 -13.85 -0.61 0.97
N HIS A 171 -14.84 -1.33 0.47
CA HIS A 171 -15.87 -0.72 -0.35
C HIS A 171 -16.71 0.24 0.51
N ARG A 172 -17.07 1.41 -0.02
CA ARG A 172 -17.84 2.45 0.68
C ARG A 172 -19.13 1.90 1.30
N SER A 173 -19.85 1.02 0.61
CA SER A 173 -21.09 0.42 1.13
C SER A 173 -20.88 -0.51 2.32
N LYS A 174 -19.65 -0.97 2.58
CA LYS A 174 -19.28 -1.83 3.70
C LYS A 174 -18.54 -1.06 4.80
N ALA A 175 -18.42 0.25 4.66
CA ALA A 175 -17.75 1.11 5.63
C ALA A 175 -18.71 1.37 6.80
N VAL A 176 -18.38 0.81 7.97
CA VAL A 176 -19.14 1.02 9.21
C VAL A 176 -18.51 2.21 9.94
N THR A 177 -19.30 3.24 10.22
CA THR A 177 -18.90 4.39 11.04
C THR A 177 -18.61 3.93 12.48
N ASN A 178 -17.75 4.64 13.22
CA ASN A 178 -17.32 4.28 14.59
C ASN A 178 -16.52 2.98 14.74
N THR A 179 -15.78 2.56 13.72
CA THR A 179 -14.83 1.43 13.84
C THR A 179 -13.38 1.93 13.84
N TYR A 180 -12.55 1.33 14.72
CA TYR A 180 -11.13 1.68 14.86
C TYR A 180 -10.30 1.16 13.66
N LEU A 181 -10.35 1.87 12.53
CA LEU A 181 -9.74 1.41 11.26
C LEU A 181 -8.41 2.09 10.92
N GLN A 182 -8.25 3.39 11.18
CA GLN A 182 -7.04 4.13 10.80
C GLN A 182 -5.93 4.02 11.86
N SER A 183 -4.67 4.04 11.41
CA SER A 183 -3.50 4.23 12.28
C SER A 183 -3.65 5.50 13.13
N ARG A 184 -3.33 5.41 14.44
CA ARG A 184 -3.73 6.40 15.47
C ARG A 184 -3.36 7.85 15.12
N CYS A 185 -2.14 8.10 14.66
CA CYS A 185 -1.65 9.45 14.35
C CYS A 185 -2.22 10.04 13.05
N TYR A 186 -2.86 9.21 12.22
CA TYR A 186 -3.45 9.58 10.93
C TYR A 186 -4.98 9.47 10.94
N ARG A 187 -5.56 9.26 12.13
CA ARG A 187 -7.00 9.05 12.29
C ARG A 187 -7.73 10.38 12.34
N ALA A 188 -8.91 10.40 11.72
CA ALA A 188 -9.89 11.46 11.91
C ALA A 188 -10.19 11.70 13.40
N GLN A 189 -10.30 12.97 13.83
CA GLN A 189 -10.60 13.33 15.22
C GLN A 189 -11.90 12.70 15.77
N ASP A 190 -12.86 12.30 14.91
CA ASP A 190 -14.14 11.70 15.32
C ASP A 190 -14.23 10.17 15.10
N GLY A 191 -13.16 9.50 14.66
CA GLY A 191 -13.26 8.10 14.19
C GLY A 191 -14.11 7.91 12.92
N LYS A 192 -14.57 9.01 12.31
CA LYS A 192 -15.21 9.05 10.99
C LYS A 192 -14.17 8.71 9.92
N ILE A 193 -14.53 7.86 8.98
CA ILE A 193 -13.69 7.59 7.81
C ILE A 193 -13.79 8.81 6.88
N TRP A 194 -12.73 9.63 6.79
CA TRP A 194 -12.67 10.72 5.81
C TRP A 194 -12.64 10.12 4.40
N CYS A 195 -13.80 10.12 3.74
CA CYS A 195 -13.87 9.97 2.30
C CYS A 195 -13.72 11.38 1.72
N ILE A 196 -12.73 11.62 0.87
CA ILE A 196 -12.60 12.92 0.17
C ILE A 196 -13.94 13.21 -0.54
N GLY A 197 -14.67 14.23 -0.09
CA GLY A 197 -15.95 14.65 -0.66
C GLY A 197 -17.20 13.89 -0.22
N SER A 198 -17.23 13.26 0.96
CA SER A 198 -18.52 13.04 1.63
C SER A 198 -19.03 14.39 2.14
N SER A 199 -19.88 15.05 1.34
CA SER A 199 -20.67 16.19 1.79
C SER A 199 -21.45 15.76 3.04
N THR A 200 -21.00 16.19 4.21
CA THR A 200 -21.88 16.35 5.35
C THR A 200 -22.79 17.50 4.98
N LYS A 201 -24.00 17.20 4.50
CA LYS A 201 -25.09 18.18 4.55
C LYS A 201 -25.29 18.53 6.02
N ASN A 202 -24.72 19.67 6.41
CA ASN A 202 -24.91 20.47 7.63
C ASN A 202 -23.56 20.93 8.21
N SER A 203 -22.92 21.86 7.52
CA SER A 203 -22.43 23.10 8.14
C SER A 203 -21.83 23.98 7.04
N SER A 204 -22.42 25.15 6.86
CA SER A 204 -21.98 26.21 5.98
C SER A 204 -20.54 26.62 6.34
N GLN A 205 -19.58 26.31 5.48
CA GLN A 205 -18.30 27.00 5.33
C GLN A 205 -17.59 26.42 4.10
N GLU A 206 -17.78 27.09 2.96
CA GLU A 206 -17.01 26.86 1.75
C GLU A 206 -15.56 27.26 2.00
N PHE A 207 -14.65 26.29 1.95
CA PHE A 207 -13.22 26.59 1.79
C PHE A 207 -12.94 26.77 0.30
N ASN A 208 -12.90 28.02 -0.14
CA ASN A 208 -12.27 28.42 -1.40
C ASN A 208 -10.76 28.22 -1.26
N LEU A 209 -10.24 27.14 -1.83
CA LEU A 209 -8.83 27.02 -2.15
C LEU A 209 -8.74 26.38 -3.53
N LEU A 210 -8.67 27.24 -4.55
CA LEU A 210 -7.99 27.07 -5.85
C LEU A 210 -8.44 28.18 -6.82
N THR A 211 -7.92 29.40 -6.60
CA THR A 211 -7.63 30.38 -7.65
C THR A 211 -6.56 31.31 -7.09
N ASP A 212 -5.30 30.96 -7.38
CA ASP A 212 -4.25 31.81 -7.97
C ASP A 212 -2.91 31.04 -7.96
#